data_AF-A0A954WHQ4-F1
#
_entry.id   AF-A0A954WHQ4-F1
#
_cell.length_a   1.000
_cell.length_b   1.000
_cell.length_c   1.000
_cell.angle_alpha   90.00
_cell.angle_beta   90.00
_cell.angle_gamma   90.00
#
_symmetry.space_group_name_H-M   'P 1'
#
loop_
_entity.id
_entity.type
_entity.pdbx_description
1 polymer ?
#
loop_
_entity_poly.entity_id
_entity_poly.type
_entity_poly.pdbx_seq_one_letter_code
_entity_poly.pdbx_strand_id
1 'polypeptide(L)'
;MNARYRVVDVAGTPRQMGHQIGEAAGDEIRGFCASAMEHIHRSVRISRERAVQVARDSADYVDHYAPHMLDELRGMSEAARVSLDDLM
;
A
#
# COMPACT_ATOMS: atom_id res chain seq x y z
N MET A 1 19.44 -23.16 2.85
CA MET A 1 18.61 -22.60 3.95
C MET A 1 17.17 -22.68 3.51
N ASN A 2 16.32 -23.42 4.24
CA ASN A 2 14.89 -23.48 3.99
C ASN A 2 14.27 -22.18 4.54
N ALA A 3 14.41 -21.08 3.80
CA ALA A 3 13.87 -19.79 4.23
C ALA A 3 12.36 -19.81 4.03
N ARG A 4 11.62 -20.13 5.11
CA ARG A 4 10.17 -19.95 5.15
C ARG A 4 9.86 -18.47 4.98
N TYR A 5 8.81 -18.15 4.22
CA TYR A 5 8.34 -16.77 4.09
C TYR A 5 8.08 -16.14 5.47
N ARG A 6 8.43 -14.86 5.63
CA ARG A 6 8.15 -14.08 6.83
C ARG A 6 6.63 -14.03 7.05
N VAL A 7 6.18 -14.43 8.24
CA VAL A 7 4.78 -14.31 8.67
C VAL A 7 4.71 -13.15 9.66
N VAL A 8 3.72 -12.29 9.50
CA VAL A 8 3.44 -11.16 10.40
C VAL A 8 2.02 -11.34 10.91
N ASP A 9 1.87 -11.52 12.21
CA ASP A 9 0.57 -11.54 12.89
C ASP A 9 0.21 -10.12 13.30
N VAL A 10 -0.99 -9.67 12.94
CA VAL A 10 -1.51 -8.34 13.26
C VAL A 10 -2.90 -8.41 13.87
N ALA A 11 -3.21 -7.47 14.75
CA ALA A 11 -4.51 -7.43 15.43
C ALA A 11 -4.93 -6.00 15.79
N GLY A 12 -6.22 -5.82 16.08
CA GLY A 12 -6.80 -4.54 16.49
C GLY A 12 -7.69 -3.93 15.41
N THR A 13 -7.84 -2.62 15.44
CA THR A 13 -8.56 -1.88 14.39
C THR A 13 -7.80 -1.96 13.06
N PRO A 14 -8.47 -1.79 11.90
CA PRO A 14 -7.80 -1.84 10.60
C PRO A 14 -6.61 -0.89 10.51
N ARG A 15 -6.74 0.34 11.01
CA ARG A 15 -5.65 1.32 11.10
C ARG A 15 -4.44 0.79 11.90
N GLN A 16 -4.69 0.15 13.04
CA GLN A 16 -3.64 -0.44 13.87
C GLN A 16 -2.99 -1.65 13.20
N MET A 17 -3.76 -2.49 12.51
CA MET A 17 -3.23 -3.61 11.73
C MET A 17 -2.31 -3.10 10.62
N GLY A 18 -2.76 -2.08 9.87
CA GLY A 18 -1.96 -1.40 8.85
C GLY A 18 -0.64 -0.87 9.40
N HIS A 19 -0.68 -0.21 10.56
CA HIS A 19 0.53 0.29 11.21
C HIS A 19 1.52 -0.83 11.55
N GLN A 20 1.05 -1.93 12.13
CA GLN A 20 1.88 -3.10 12.44
C GLN A 20 2.51 -3.71 11.18
N ILE A 21 1.75 -3.78 10.07
CA ILE A 21 2.27 -4.23 8.78
C ILE A 21 3.39 -3.28 8.29
N GLY A 22 3.13 -1.97 8.32
CA GLY A 22 4.11 -0.97 7.88
C GLY A 22 5.38 -0.95 8.73
N GLU A 23 5.29 -1.25 10.03
CA GLU A 23 6.46 -1.42 10.91
C GLU A 23 7.24 -2.69 10.58
N ALA A 24 6.55 -3.81 10.36
CA ALA A 24 7.19 -5.10 10.09
C ALA A 24 7.78 -5.22 8.67
N ALA A 25 7.19 -4.51 7.70
CA ALA A 25 7.48 -4.64 6.28
C ALA A 25 7.83 -3.31 5.58
N GLY A 26 8.17 -2.27 6.34
CA GLY A 26 8.34 -0.93 5.79
C GLY A 26 9.41 -0.80 4.71
N ASP A 27 10.52 -1.54 4.82
CA ASP A 27 11.56 -1.54 3.79
C ASP A 27 11.08 -2.18 2.49
N GLU A 28 10.38 -3.31 2.58
CA GLU A 28 9.83 -3.99 1.40
C GLU A 28 8.73 -3.16 0.74
N ILE A 29 7.88 -2.49 1.53
CA ILE A 29 6.84 -1.59 1.03
C ILE A 29 7.47 -0.41 0.28
N ARG A 30 8.45 0.27 0.88
CA ARG A 30 9.17 1.38 0.22
C ARG A 30 9.85 0.93 -1.07
N GLY A 31 10.49 -0.24 -1.06
CA GLY A 31 11.11 -0.83 -2.25
C GLY A 31 10.09 -1.10 -3.36
N PHE A 32 8.93 -1.66 -3.00
CA PHE A 32 7.85 -1.88 -3.96
C PHE A 32 7.32 -0.57 -4.54
N CYS A 33 6.99 0.43 -3.71
CA CYS A 33 6.49 1.72 -4.17
C CYS A 33 7.50 2.44 -5.09
N ALA A 34 8.81 2.35 -4.79
CA ALA A 34 9.85 2.94 -5.62
C ALA A 34 9.90 2.32 -7.04
N SER A 35 9.57 1.03 -7.17
CA SER A 35 9.57 0.31 -8.45
C SER A 35 8.18 0.16 -9.08
N ALA A 36 7.11 0.66 -8.45
CA ALA A 36 5.74 0.45 -8.90
C ALA A 36 5.48 1.00 -10.30
N MET A 37 5.99 2.20 -10.62
CA MET A 37 5.84 2.80 -11.95
C MET A 37 6.52 1.99 -13.05
N GLU A 38 7.73 1.47 -12.78
CA GLU A 38 8.44 0.60 -13.73
C GLU A 38 7.65 -0.68 -13.99
N HIS A 39 6.98 -1.22 -12.96
CA HIS A 39 6.11 -2.38 -13.10
C HIS A 39 4.87 -2.06 -13.95
N ILE A 40 4.17 -0.97 -13.65
CA ILE A 40 2.99 -0.50 -14.40
C ILE A 40 3.32 -0.30 -15.88
N HIS A 41 4.50 0.28 -16.17
CA HIS A 41 4.94 0.53 -17.54
C HIS A 41 5.17 -0.73 -18.39
N ARG A 42 5.26 -1.92 -17.77
CA ARG A 42 5.33 -3.19 -18.50
C ARG A 42 3.99 -3.59 -19.13
N SER A 43 2.88 -3.11 -18.59
CA SER A 43 1.54 -3.44 -19.08
C SER A 43 0.82 -2.25 -19.72
N VAL A 44 1.06 -1.03 -19.23
CA VAL A 44 0.34 0.18 -19.65
C VAL A 44 1.28 1.38 -19.72
N ARG A 45 1.21 2.15 -20.82
CA ARG A 45 1.85 3.48 -20.90
C ARG A 45 0.96 4.52 -20.23
N ILE A 46 1.38 5.02 -19.08
CA ILE A 46 0.68 6.04 -18.29
C ILE A 46 1.70 6.97 -17.62
N SER A 47 1.39 8.26 -17.49
CA SER A 47 2.24 9.18 -16.73
C SER A 47 2.07 8.94 -15.23
N ARG A 48 3.06 9.36 -14.42
CA ARG A 48 2.98 9.24 -12.96
C ARG A 48 1.79 10.03 -12.42
N GLU A 49 1.57 11.23 -12.94
CA GLU A 49 0.49 12.12 -12.53
C GLU A 49 -0.87 11.47 -12.79
N ARG A 50 -1.03 10.81 -13.94
CA ARG A 50 -2.29 10.13 -14.26
C ARG A 50 -2.50 8.89 -13.41
N ALA A 51 -1.44 8.13 -13.12
CA ALA A 51 -1.52 6.98 -12.22
C ALA A 51 -1.95 7.40 -10.80
N VAL A 52 -1.31 8.44 -10.25
CA VAL A 52 -1.70 9.02 -8.94
C VAL A 52 -3.13 9.53 -8.94
N GLN A 53 -3.59 10.18 -10.02
CA GLN A 53 -4.97 10.62 -10.10
C GLN A 53 -5.95 9.44 -10.07
N VAL A 54 -5.65 8.36 -10.81
CA VAL A 54 -6.48 7.15 -10.80
C VAL A 54 -6.50 6.50 -9.42
N ALA A 55 -5.37 6.45 -8.72
CA ALA A 55 -5.29 5.95 -7.35
C ALA A 55 -6.19 6.74 -6.39
N ARG A 56 -6.17 8.07 -6.48
CA ARG A 56 -7.05 8.96 -5.70
C ARG A 56 -8.52 8.77 -6.03
N ASP A 57 -8.87 8.76 -7.32
CA ASP A 57 -10.24 8.52 -7.76
C ASP A 57 -10.74 7.14 -7.29
N SER A 58 -9.82 6.16 -7.19
CA SER A 58 -10.11 4.81 -6.69
C SER A 58 -10.40 4.78 -5.20
N ALA A 59 -9.77 5.66 -4.41
CA ALA A 59 -9.95 5.71 -2.96
C ALA A 59 -11.40 5.99 -2.57
N ASP A 60 -12.12 6.83 -3.32
CA ASP A 60 -13.54 7.13 -3.06
C ASP A 60 -14.43 5.88 -3.22
N TYR A 61 -14.15 5.04 -4.22
CA TYR A 61 -14.88 3.78 -4.41
C TYR A 61 -14.57 2.79 -3.29
N VAL A 62 -13.31 2.71 -2.84
CA VAL A 62 -12.91 1.84 -1.73
C VAL A 62 -13.52 2.33 -0.42
N ASP A 63 -13.57 3.64 -0.16
CA ASP A 63 -14.18 4.21 1.04
C ASP A 63 -15.67 3.86 1.12
N HIS A 64 -16.37 3.85 -0.02
CA HIS A 64 -17.78 3.46 -0.08
C HIS A 64 -17.99 1.94 0.09
N TYR A 65 -17.15 1.11 -0.53
CA TYR A 65 -17.32 -0.34 -0.57
C TYR A 65 -16.72 -1.06 0.64
N ALA A 66 -15.48 -0.69 1.02
CA ALA A 66 -14.67 -1.33 2.04
C ALA A 66 -13.83 -0.30 2.82
N PRO A 67 -14.46 0.59 3.61
CA PRO A 67 -13.75 1.66 4.32
C PRO A 67 -12.68 1.13 5.30
N HIS A 68 -12.89 -0.07 5.85
CA HIS A 68 -11.91 -0.74 6.71
C HIS A 68 -10.60 -1.08 5.99
N MET A 69 -10.64 -1.45 4.70
CA MET A 69 -9.42 -1.71 3.92
C MET A 69 -8.66 -0.42 3.66
N LEU A 70 -9.36 0.68 3.37
CA LEU A 70 -8.73 1.98 3.19
C LEU A 70 -8.08 2.46 4.49
N ASP A 71 -8.70 2.22 5.64
CA ASP A 71 -8.10 2.52 6.95
C ASP A 71 -6.85 1.69 7.24
N GLU A 72 -6.82 0.42 6.84
CA GLU A 72 -5.61 -0.40 6.93
C GLU A 72 -4.47 0.13 6.05
N LEU A 73 -4.76 0.51 4.79
CA LEU A 73 -3.78 1.14 3.90
C LEU A 73 -3.27 2.47 4.46
N ARG A 74 -4.14 3.28 5.08
CA ARG A 74 -3.71 4.51 5.75
C ARG A 74 -2.73 4.21 6.88
N GLY A 75 -2.98 3.20 7.71
CA GLY A 75 -2.05 2.81 8.78
C GLY A 75 -0.71 2.33 8.26
N MET A 76 -0.75 1.57 7.16
CA MET A 76 0.45 1.09 6.48
C MET A 76 1.27 2.25 5.90
N SER A 77 0.62 3.23 5.27
CA SER A 77 1.27 4.42 4.71
C SER A 77 2.01 5.23 5.78
N GLU A 78 1.39 5.39 6.97
CA GLU A 78 1.97 6.11 8.10
C GLU A 78 3.24 5.44 8.62
N ALA A 79 3.17 4.15 8.91
CA ALA A 79 4.29 3.39 9.46
C ALA A 79 5.42 3.18 8.43
N ALA A 80 5.07 2.87 7.18
CA ALA A 80 6.05 2.66 6.12
C ALA A 80 6.63 3.97 5.54
N ARG A 81 6.04 5.14 5.88
CA ARG A 81 6.43 6.48 5.41
C ARG A 81 6.39 6.61 3.89
N VAL A 82 5.33 6.09 3.30
CA VAL A 82 5.00 6.26 1.87
C VAL A 82 3.70 7.04 1.73
N SER A 83 3.44 7.60 0.56
CA SER A 83 2.14 8.25 0.34
C SER A 83 1.04 7.17 0.25
N LEU A 84 -0.19 7.50 0.67
CA LEU A 84 -1.33 6.60 0.45
C LEU A 84 -1.55 6.34 -1.04
N ASP A 85 -1.29 7.34 -1.88
CA ASP A 85 -1.38 7.23 -3.34
C ASP A 85 -0.42 6.17 -3.90
N ASP A 86 0.72 5.90 -3.25
CA ASP A 86 1.66 4.85 -3.69
C ASP A 86 1.25 3.44 -3.22
N LEU A 87 0.26 3.32 -2.32
CA LEU A 87 -0.32 2.04 -1.85
C LEU A 87 -1.67 1.71 -2.51
N MET A 88 -2.23 2.65 -3.27
CA MET A 88 -3.51 2.55 -3.99
C MET A 88 -3.28 2.24 -5.47
#